data_AF-G5QXV8-F1
#
_entry.id   AF-G5QXV8-F1
#
_cell.length_a   1.000
_cell.length_b   1.000
_cell.length_c   1.000
_cell.angle_alpha   90.00
_cell.angle_beta   90.00
_cell.angle_gamma   90.00
#
_symmetry.space_group_name_H-M   'P 1'
#
loop_
_entity.id
_entity.type
_entity.pdbx_description
1 polymer ?
#
loop_
_entity_poly.entity_id
_entity_poly.type
_entity_poly.pdbx_seq_one_letter_code
_entity_poly.pdbx_strand_id
1 'polypeptide(L)'
;MHWQDVIKPGDTDGELSVSERANRNLRADVTLFIDVLFDEQGEPVFSKNDFADVEAVYGPVHARLLRQALNLTTDPKEAEGK
;
A
#
# COMPACT_ATOMS: atom_id res chain seq x y z
N MET A 1 7.61 -7.05 10.25
CA MET A 1 7.27 -5.99 9.27
C MET A 1 8.04 -6.25 7.98
N HIS A 2 7.34 -6.59 6.89
CA HIS A 2 7.90 -7.17 5.65
C HIS A 2 7.87 -6.18 4.47
N TRP A 3 7.48 -4.91 4.71
CA TRP A 3 7.50 -3.87 3.67
C TRP A 3 8.92 -3.59 3.15
N GLN A 4 9.95 -3.89 3.96
CA GLN A 4 11.35 -3.80 3.54
C GLN A 4 11.72 -4.74 2.40
N ASP A 5 11.01 -5.87 2.23
CA ASP A 5 11.24 -6.80 1.12
C ASP A 5 10.69 -6.28 -0.21
N VAL A 6 9.77 -5.30 -0.18
CA VAL A 6 9.27 -4.62 -1.39
C VAL A 6 10.31 -3.63 -1.94
N ILE A 7 11.23 -3.16 -1.08
CA ILE A 7 12.22 -2.11 -1.42
C ILE A 7 13.55 -2.70 -1.90
N LYS A 8 13.74 -4.02 -1.90
CA LYS A 8 15.02 -4.61 -2.33
C LYS A 8 15.33 -4.17 -3.77
N PRO A 9 16.35 -3.34 -4.00
CA PRO A 9 16.74 -2.90 -5.32
C PRO A 9 17.67 -3.96 -5.89
N GLY A 10 17.10 -4.97 -6.53
CA GLY A 10 17.86 -6.05 -7.14
C GLY A 10 16.97 -6.99 -7.92
N ASP A 11 16.62 -6.60 -9.14
CA ASP A 11 16.92 -7.42 -10.33
C ASP A 11 16.54 -6.69 -11.62
N THR A 12 17.55 -6.54 -12.49
CA THR A 12 17.47 -6.23 -13.94
C THR A 12 16.54 -5.09 -14.40
N ASP A 13 17.02 -3.85 -14.31
CA ASP A 13 16.37 -2.70 -14.96
C ASP A 13 16.69 -2.70 -16.46
N GLY A 14 16.00 -3.56 -17.23
CA GLY A 14 15.53 -3.08 -18.53
C GLY A 14 14.47 -2.03 -18.23
N GLU A 15 14.53 -0.85 -18.86
CA GLU A 15 13.55 0.21 -18.62
C GLU A 15 12.13 -0.37 -18.71
N LEU A 16 11.47 -0.51 -17.56
CA LEU A 16 10.10 -0.98 -17.51
C LEU A 16 9.26 -0.04 -18.38
N SER A 17 8.43 -0.62 -19.23
CA SER A 17 7.42 0.14 -19.96
C SER A 17 6.55 0.91 -18.97
N VAL A 18 5.98 2.02 -19.42
CA VAL A 18 5.05 2.85 -18.62
C VAL A 18 3.93 1.99 -18.03
N SER A 19 3.41 1.04 -18.80
CA SER A 19 2.34 0.14 -18.35
C SER A 19 2.80 -0.86 -17.28
N GLU A 20 4.03 -1.37 -17.38
CA GLU A 20 4.60 -2.30 -16.40
C GLU A 20 4.86 -1.60 -15.07
N ARG A 21 5.39 -0.38 -15.13
CA ARG A 21 5.56 0.48 -13.96
C ARG A 21 4.22 0.83 -13.31
N ALA A 22 3.22 1.18 -14.12
CA ALA A 22 1.88 1.49 -13.63
C ALA A 22 1.24 0.27 -12.92
N ASN A 23 1.37 -0.92 -13.50
CA ASN A 23 0.87 -2.16 -12.89
C ASN A 23 1.60 -2.47 -11.58
N ARG A 24 2.94 -2.39 -11.55
CA ARG A 24 3.72 -2.60 -10.33
C ARG A 24 3.31 -1.63 -9.23
N ASN A 25 3.13 -0.35 -9.56
CA ASN A 25 2.68 0.66 -8.60
C ASN A 25 1.28 0.35 -8.07
N LEU A 26 0.34 -0.02 -8.95
CA LEU A 26 -1.01 -0.43 -8.54
C LEU A 26 -0.97 -1.60 -7.55
N ARG A 27 -0.18 -2.64 -7.85
CA ARG A 27 -0.05 -3.81 -6.96
C ARG A 27 0.57 -3.48 -5.62
N ALA A 28 1.53 -2.55 -5.61
CA ALA A 28 2.10 -2.03 -4.36
C ALA A 28 1.05 -1.27 -3.55
N ASP A 29 0.28 -0.39 -4.19
CA ASP A 29 -0.80 0.38 -3.55
C ASP A 29 -1.89 -0.54 -2.97
N VAL A 30 -2.30 -1.58 -3.70
CA VAL A 30 -3.28 -2.58 -3.20
C VAL A 30 -2.74 -3.31 -1.98
N THR A 31 -1.47 -3.73 -2.03
CA THR A 31 -0.83 -4.43 -0.89
C THR A 31 -0.83 -3.54 0.35
N LEU A 32 -0.40 -2.29 0.21
CA LEU A 32 -0.38 -1.33 1.31
C LEU A 32 -1.79 -1.03 1.81
N PHE A 33 -2.77 -0.91 0.90
CA PHE A 33 -4.15 -0.62 1.27
C PHE A 33 -4.77 -1.72 2.13
N ILE A 34 -4.52 -3.00 1.80
CA ILE A 34 -4.96 -4.14 2.61
C ILE A 34 -4.37 -4.08 4.02
N ASP A 35 -3.11 -3.70 4.16
CA ASP A 35 -2.42 -3.65 5.44
C ASP A 35 -2.85 -2.47 6.34
N VAL A 36 -3.44 -1.40 5.80
CA VAL A 36 -3.73 -0.16 6.54
C VAL A 36 -5.22 0.11 6.77
N LEU A 37 -6.13 -0.65 6.16
CA LEU A 37 -7.57 -0.43 6.33
C LEU A 37 -8.12 -1.30 7.46
N PHE A 38 -8.57 -0.64 8.52
CA PHE A 38 -9.19 -1.25 9.69
C PHE A 38 -10.64 -0.77 9.85
N ASP A 39 -11.48 -1.60 10.43
CA ASP A 39 -12.85 -1.24 10.80
C ASP A 39 -12.89 -0.40 12.09
N GLU A 40 -14.11 -0.07 12.54
CA GLU A 40 -14.31 0.74 13.74
C GLU A 40 -13.92 0.02 15.04
N GLN A 41 -13.77 -1.31 15.00
CA GLN A 41 -13.31 -2.13 16.12
C GLN A 41 -11.77 -2.26 16.14
N GLY A 42 -11.09 -1.76 15.10
CA GLY A 42 -9.64 -1.86 14.95
C GLY A 42 -9.19 -3.20 14.38
N GLU A 43 -10.09 -3.96 13.76
CA GLU A 43 -9.77 -5.22 13.08
C GLU A 43 -9.52 -4.98 11.58
N PRO A 44 -8.59 -5.72 10.96
CA PRO A 44 -8.29 -5.55 9.54
C PRO A 44 -9.51 -5.90 8.68
N VAL A 45 -9.88 -5.00 7.76
CA VAL A 45 -11.03 -5.21 6.86
C VAL A 45 -10.74 -6.30 5.83
N PHE A 46 -9.47 -6.41 5.42
CA PHE A 46 -9.00 -7.34 4.41
C PHE A 46 -7.89 -8.24 4.95
N SER A 47 -7.81 -9.43 4.39
CA SER A 47 -6.68 -10.33 4.53
C SER A 47 -5.82 -10.34 3.26
N LYS A 48 -4.63 -10.92 3.35
CA LYS A 48 -3.74 -11.09 2.18
C LYS A 48 -4.35 -11.95 1.08
N ASN A 49 -5.29 -12.83 1.43
CA ASN A 49 -5.94 -13.71 0.45
C ASN A 49 -6.92 -12.93 -0.44
N ASP A 50 -7.36 -11.75 -0.02
CA ASP A 50 -8.32 -10.91 -0.74
C ASP A 50 -7.64 -10.03 -1.80
N PHE A 51 -6.31 -10.16 -1.98
CA PHE A 51 -5.52 -9.30 -2.88
C PHE A 51 -6.11 -9.22 -4.29
N ALA A 52 -6.43 -10.36 -4.90
CA ALA A 52 -6.93 -10.40 -6.27
C ALA A 52 -8.29 -9.70 -6.41
N ASP A 53 -9.16 -9.85 -5.41
CA ASP A 53 -10.49 -9.23 -5.40
C ASP A 53 -10.39 -7.72 -5.19
N VAL A 54 -9.51 -7.28 -4.28
CA VAL A 54 -9.26 -5.85 -4.03
C VAL A 54 -8.57 -5.20 -5.23
N GLU A 55 -7.60 -5.86 -5.87
CA GLU A 55 -6.92 -5.38 -7.08
C GLU A 55 -7.92 -5.13 -8.21
N ALA A 56 -8.88 -6.04 -8.40
CA ALA A 56 -9.88 -5.95 -9.48
C ALA A 56 -10.83 -4.75 -9.34
N VAL A 57 -11.03 -4.25 -8.12
CA VAL A 57 -11.94 -3.12 -7.85
C VAL A 57 -11.20 -1.86 -7.36
N TYR A 58 -9.86 -1.89 -7.33
CA TYR A 58 -9.07 -0.78 -6.84
C TYR A 58 -9.31 0.49 -7.67
N GLY A 59 -9.38 1.65 -7.01
CA GLY A 59 -9.85 2.86 -7.66
C GLY A 59 -9.70 4.12 -6.81
N PRO A 60 -10.29 5.25 -7.25
CA PRO A 60 -10.01 6.56 -6.67
C PRO A 60 -10.32 6.69 -5.17
N VAL A 61 -11.34 5.99 -4.67
CA VAL A 61 -11.69 6.00 -3.25
C VAL A 61 -10.62 5.28 -2.42
N HIS A 62 -10.18 4.09 -2.86
CA HIS A 62 -9.13 3.30 -2.22
C HIS A 62 -7.81 4.08 -2.15
N ALA A 63 -7.39 4.69 -3.26
CA ALA A 63 -6.17 5.49 -3.33
C ALA A 63 -6.21 6.71 -2.38
N ARG A 64 -7.37 7.36 -2.26
CA ARG A 64 -7.54 8.49 -1.32
C ARG A 64 -7.41 8.04 0.12
N LEU A 65 -8.05 6.93 0.49
CA LEU A 65 -7.97 6.36 1.84
C LEU A 65 -6.53 5.91 2.18
N LEU A 66 -5.85 5.22 1.26
CA LEU A 66 -4.44 4.84 1.41
C LEU A 66 -3.57 6.07 1.68
N ARG A 67 -3.74 7.13 0.89
CA ARG A 67 -2.99 8.37 1.07
C ARG A 67 -3.28 9.06 2.40
N GLN A 68 -4.52 9.03 2.87
CA GLN A 68 -4.87 9.51 4.21
C GLN A 68 -4.15 8.71 5.30
N ALA A 69 -4.11 7.38 5.18
CA ALA A 69 -3.39 6.52 6.14
C ALA A 69 -1.87 6.81 6.15
N LEU A 70 -1.25 6.93 4.98
CA LEU A 70 0.19 7.23 4.86
C LEU A 70 0.55 8.61 5.44
N ASN A 71 -0.34 9.60 5.27
CA ASN A 71 -0.16 10.93 5.85
C ASN A 71 -0.18 10.91 7.38
N LEU A 72 -0.92 10.00 8.02
CA LEU A 72 -0.92 9.84 9.47
C LEU A 72 0.43 9.32 9.97
N THR A 73 1.08 8.41 9.23
CA THR A 73 2.40 7.87 9.58
C THR A 73 3.54 8.87 9.32
N THR A 74 3.32 9.86 8.45
CA THR A 74 4.32 10.89 8.12
C THR A 74 4.15 12.19 8.90
N ASP A 75 3.23 12.26 9.86
CA ASP A 75 3.11 13.41 10.75
C ASP A 75 4.33 13.44 11.71
N PRO A 76 5.26 14.41 11.59
CA PRO A 76 6.47 14.47 12.42
C PRO A 76 6.18 14.79 13.90
N LYS A 77 4.90 14.90 14.29
CA LYS A 77 4.48 15.25 15.66
C LYS A 77 4.46 14.07 16.63
N GLU A 78 4.62 12.84 16.17
CA GLU A 78 4.75 11.65 17.06
C GLU A 78 6.21 11.17 17.24
N ALA A 79 7.20 11.89 16.69
CA ALA A 79 8.62 11.62 16.96
C ALA A 79 9.16 12.35 18.21
N GLU A 80 8.37 13.24 18.81
CA GLU A 80 8.70 13.94 20.06
C GLU A 80 7.59 13.67 21.09
N GLY A 81 7.67 12.55 21.80
CA GLY A 81 6.61 12.27 22.78
C GLY A 81 6.67 10.96 23.57
N LYS A 82 7.85 10.52 24.02
CA LYS A 82 8.14 10.09 25.40
C LYS A 82 9.59 9.64 25.57
#